data_AF-A0A3S5JYD1-F1
#
_entry.id   AF-A0A3S5JYD1-F1
#
_cell.length_a   1.000
_cell.length_b   1.000
_cell.length_c   1.000
_cell.angle_alpha   90.00
_cell.angle_beta   90.00
_cell.angle_gamma   90.00
#
_symmetry.space_group_name_H-M   'P 1'
#
loop_
_entity.id
_entity.type
_entity.pdbx_description
1 polymer ?
#
loop_
_entity_poly.entity_id
_entity_poly.type
_entity_poly.pdbx_seq_one_letter_code
_entity_poly.pdbx_strand_id
1 'polypeptide(L)' 'MMNENNNFEESMKDLEVIVEKLEAGEQNLEKSIQLFEQGVEISKRLNDQLKNAEKKVSELMNISNESKREA' A
#
# COMPACT_ATOMS: atom_id res chain seq x y z
N MET A 1 10.64 3.05 -17.30
CA MET A 1 9.20 3.02 -16.95
C MET A 1 9.13 2.51 -15.53
N MET A 2 8.50 3.25 -14.61
CA MET A 2 8.32 2.81 -13.22
C MET A 2 7.21 1.74 -13.20
N ASN A 3 7.55 0.54 -12.75
CA ASN A 3 6.57 -0.52 -12.54
C ASN A 3 5.77 -0.21 -11.28
N GLU A 4 4.43 -0.37 -11.32
CA GLU A 4 3.56 -0.18 -10.14
C GLU A 4 3.97 -1.10 -8.97
N ASN A 5 4.50 -2.28 -9.26
CA ASN A 5 5.03 -3.20 -8.24
C ASN A 5 6.21 -2.61 -7.47
N ASN A 6 7.14 -1.92 -8.16
CA ASN A 6 8.26 -1.27 -7.49
C ASN A 6 7.77 -0.14 -6.58
N ASN A 7 6.69 0.56 -6.95
CA ASN A 7 6.13 1.64 -6.12
C ASN A 7 5.49 1.11 -4.82
N PHE A 8 4.80 -0.03 -4.88
CA PHE A 8 4.22 -0.65 -3.68
C PHE A 8 5.31 -1.14 -2.72
N GLU A 9 6.28 -1.92 -3.22
CA GLU A 9 7.38 -2.46 -2.40
C GLU A 9 8.26 -1.35 -1.82
N GLU A 10 8.56 -0.30 -2.58
CA GLU A 10 9.27 0.88 -2.09
C GLU A 10 8.48 1.60 -0.99
N SER A 11 7.18 1.83 -1.22
CA SER A 11 6.30 2.46 -0.20
C SER A 11 6.19 1.62 1.07
N MET A 12 6.15 0.29 0.95
CA MET A 12 6.12 -0.61 2.10
C MET A 12 7.41 -0.51 2.90
N LYS A 13 8.56 -0.50 2.22
CA LYS A 13 9.87 -0.34 2.86
C LYS A 13 10.00 1.01 3.56
N ASP A 14 9.50 2.08 2.95
CA ASP A 14 9.49 3.40 3.58
C ASP A 14 8.64 3.42 4.86
N LEU A 15 7.49 2.73 4.86
CA LEU A 15 6.65 2.58 6.04
C LEU A 15 7.36 1.79 7.15
N GLU A 16 8.03 0.68 6.82
CA GLU A 16 8.81 -0.11 7.77
C GLU A 16 9.89 0.74 8.45
N VAL A 17 10.65 1.52 7.66
CA VAL A 17 11.68 2.44 8.19
C VAL A 17 11.08 3.50 9.12
N ILE A 18 9.88 4.00 8.82
CA ILE A 18 9.18 4.95 9.69
C ILE A 18 8.80 4.30 11.03
N VAL A 19 8.25 3.08 10.98
CA VAL A 19 7.87 2.32 12.18
C VAL A 19 9.10 2.05 13.05
N GLU A 20 10.19 1.56 12.46
CA GLU A 20 11.46 1.34 13.18
C GLU A 20 11.96 2.60 13.88
N LYS A 21 11.90 3.76 13.21
CA LYS A 21 12.31 5.05 13.80
C LYS A 21 11.42 5.50 14.95
N LEU A 22 10.11 5.23 14.86
CA LEU A 22 9.15 5.55 15.91
C LEU A 22 9.35 4.63 17.12
N GLU A 23 9.58 3.33 16.90
CA GLU A 23 9.81 2.34 17.95
C GLU A 23 11.14 2.53 18.66
N ALA A 24 12.19 2.97 17.95
CA ALA A 24 13.49 3.29 18.55
C ALA A 24 13.39 4.42 19.61
N GLY A 25 12.41 5.32 19.48
CA GLY A 25 12.15 6.37 20.49
C GLY A 25 13.23 7.45 20.58
N GLU A 26 14.18 7.50 19.64
CA GLU A 26 15.30 8.45 19.63
C GLU A 26 14.92 9.84 19.06
N GLN A 27 13.71 9.96 18.52
CA GLN A 27 13.23 11.17 17.86
C GLN A 27 12.58 12.14 18.86
N ASN A 28 12.78 13.44 18.65
CA ASN A 28 12.06 14.45 19.42
C ASN A 28 10.57 14.47 19.06
N LEU A 29 9.73 15.06 19.92
CA LEU A 29 8.28 15.05 19.78
C LEU A 29 7.78 15.55 18.41
N GLU A 30 8.30 16.68 17.95
CA GLU A 30 7.94 17.26 16.64
C GLU A 30 8.26 16.28 15.50
N LYS A 31 9.44 15.65 15.55
CA LYS A 31 9.86 14.70 14.53
C LYS A 31 9.05 13.42 14.58
N SER A 32 8.68 12.95 15.77
CA SER A 32 7.80 11.79 15.94
C SER A 32 6.40 12.03 15.38
N ILE A 33 5.85 13.24 15.55
CA ILE A 33 4.57 13.63 14.96
C ILE A 33 4.66 13.60 13.43
N GLN A 34 5.72 14.19 12.85
CA GLN A 34 5.94 14.18 11.40
C GLN A 34 6.09 12.76 10.83
N LEU A 35 6.85 11.90 11.50
CA LEU A 35 7.02 10.50 11.10
C LEU A 35 5.68 9.75 11.16
N PHE A 36 4.88 9.98 12.20
CA PHE A 36 3.57 9.38 12.33
C PHE A 36 2.63 9.81 11.19
N GLU A 37 2.55 11.10 10.89
CA GLU A 37 1.74 11.62 9.78
C GLU A 37 2.15 11.00 8.44
N GLN A 38 3.45 10.93 8.16
CA GLN A 38 3.99 10.27 6.97
C GLN A 38 3.63 8.79 6.91
N GLY A 39 3.76 8.07 8.03
CA GLY A 39 3.39 6.66 8.12
C GLY A 39 1.90 6.42 7.84
N VAL A 40 1.02 7.29 8.36
CA VAL A 40 -0.43 7.23 8.11
C VAL A 40 -0.74 7.44 6.63
N GLU A 41 -0.10 8.42 5.98
CA GLU A 41 -0.31 8.69 4.56
C GLU A 41 0.13 7.51 3.67
N ILE A 42 1.32 6.97 3.94
CA ILE A 42 1.84 5.81 3.21
C ILE A 42 0.95 4.58 3.41
N SER A 43 0.55 4.30 4.65
CA SER A 43 -0.37 3.20 4.98
C SER A 43 -1.69 3.30 4.21
N LYS A 44 -2.27 4.50 4.15
CA LYS A 44 -3.50 4.75 3.38
C LYS A 44 -3.29 4.47 1.89
N ARG A 45 -2.18 4.95 1.31
CA ARG A 45 -1.85 4.72 -0.11
C ARG A 45 -1.70 3.23 -0.43
N LEU A 46 -0.98 2.49 0.41
CA LEU A 46 -0.80 1.04 0.25
C LEU A 46 -2.14 0.31 0.29
N ASN A 47 -3.01 0.66 1.23
CA ASN A 47 -4.36 0.07 1.34
C ASN A 47 -5.21 0.34 0.10
N ASP A 48 -5.15 1.56 -0.45
CA ASP A 48 -5.90 1.91 -1.67
C ASP A 48 -5.35 1.14 -2.90
N GLN A 49 -4.03 0.94 -2.99
CA GLN A 49 -3.42 0.09 -4.01
C GLN A 49 -3.89 -1.36 -3.92
N LEU A 50 -3.92 -1.95 -2.71
CA LEU A 50 -4.43 -3.31 -2.48
C LEU A 50 -5.90 -3.44 -2.89
N LYS A 51 -6.76 -2.51 -2.47
CA LYS A 51 -8.18 -2.51 -2.85
C LYS A 51 -8.38 -2.45 -4.36
N ASN A 52 -7.58 -1.63 -5.06
CA ASN A 52 -7.64 -1.53 -6.51
C ASN A 52 -7.21 -2.85 -7.18
N ALA A 53 -6.16 -3.49 -6.67
CA ALA A 53 -5.72 -4.80 -7.13
C ALA A 53 -6.79 -5.88 -6.91
N GLU A 54 -7.38 -5.95 -5.72
CA GLU A 54 -8.49 -6.87 -5.39
C GLU A 54 -9.69 -6.66 -6.31
N LYS A 55 -10.09 -5.41 -6.54
CA LYS A 55 -11.19 -5.08 -7.45
C LYS A 55 -10.92 -5.56 -8.86
N LYS A 56 -9.71 -5.32 -9.38
CA LYS A 56 -9.29 -5.76 -10.72
C LYS A 56 -9.31 -7.28 -10.85
N VAL A 57 -8.85 -8.00 -9.82
CA VAL A 57 -8.92 -9.47 -9.78
C VAL A 57 -10.37 -9.95 -9.79
N SER A 58 -11.24 -9.34 -9.00
CA SER A 58 -12.67 -9.66 -8.95
C SER A 58 -13.37 -9.46 -10.30
N GLU A 59 -13.12 -8.34 -10.97
CA GLU A 59 -13.65 -8.06 -12.31
C GLU A 59 -13.21 -9.12 -13.34
N LEU A 60 -11.92 -9.50 -13.33
CA LEU A 60 -11.39 -10.54 -14.21
C LEU A 60 -12.01 -11.92 -13.95
N MET A 61 -12.25 -12.27 -12.68
CA MET A 61 -12.94 -13.50 -12.31
C MET A 61 -14.40 -13.53 -12.79
N ASN A 62 -15.11 -12.40 -12.67
CA ASN A 62 -16.49 -12.29 -13.13
C ASN A 62 -16.60 -12.43 -14.66
N ILE A 63 -15.73 -11.74 -15.40
CA ILE A 63 -15.67 -11.85 -16.89
C ILE A 63 -15.38 -13.31 -17.32
N SER A 64 -14.47 -13.98 -16.62
CA SER A 64 -14.15 -15.39 -16.89
C SER A 64 -15.35 -16.32 -16.67
N ASN A 65 -16.19 -16.02 -15.67
CA ASN A 65 -17.40 -16.80 -15.38
C ASN A 65 -18.54 -16.54 -16.37
N GLU A 66 -18.72 -15.30 -16.84
CA GLU A 66 -19.70 -14.97 -17.89
C GLU A 66 -19.33 -15.64 -19.23
N SER A 67 -18.04 -15.60 -19.59
CA SER A 67 -17.52 -16.23 -20.82
C SER A 67 -17.71 -17.75 -20.85
N LYS A 68 -17.80 -18.40 -19.68
CA LYS A 68 -18.08 -19.86 -19.56
C LYS A 68 -19.57 -20.22 -19.60
N ARG A 69 -20.47 -19.24 -19.43
CA ARG A 69 -21.92 -19.46 -19.45
C ARG A 69 -22.53 -19.31 -20.84
N GLU A 70 -21.83 -18.61 -21.74
CA GLU A 70 -22.25 -18.37 -23.12
C GLU A 70 -21.67 -19.38 -24.13
N ALA A 71 -20.79 -20.29 -23.69
CA ALA A 71 -20.20 -21.38 -24.47
C ALA A 71 -20.82 -22.73 -24.09
#